data_AF-A0A6L6DKQ2-F1
#
_entry.id   AF-A0A6L6DKQ2-F1
#
_cell.length_a   1.000
_cell.length_b   1.000
_cell.length_c   1.000
_cell.angle_alpha   90.00
_cell.angle_beta   90.00
_cell.angle_gamma   90.00
#
_symmetry.space_group_name_H-M   'P 1'
#
loop_
_entity.id
_entity.type
_entity.pdbx_description
1 polymer ?
#
loop_
_entity_poly.entity_id
_entity_poly.type
_entity_poly.pdbx_seq_one_letter_code
_entity_poly.pdbx_strand_id
1 'polypeptide(L)' 'MKKISRYRRHSFAGPALLVVALISLGATFQVASALPSTTKMETTVKSTQIEEGKRIFALGCSSCHGLNAEGGSIAPSL' A
#
# COMPACT_ATOMS: atom_id res chain seq x y z
N MET A 1 18.57 26.91 37.27
CA MET A 1 18.48 26.50 35.84
C MET A 1 19.69 25.69 35.32
N LYS A 2 20.61 25.19 36.18
CA LYS A 2 21.86 24.53 35.74
C LYS A 2 21.76 23.01 35.49
N LYS A 3 20.67 22.37 35.91
CA LYS A 3 20.50 20.90 35.81
C LYS A 3 20.11 20.42 34.40
N ILE A 4 19.30 21.20 33.68
CA ILE A 4 18.86 20.89 32.30
C ILE A 4 20.04 20.98 31.32
N SER A 5 20.95 21.93 31.53
CA SER A 5 22.16 22.12 30.71
C SER A 5 23.13 20.94 30.75
N ARG A 6 23.25 20.23 31.88
CA ARG A 6 24.13 19.06 32.01
C ARG A 6 23.60 17.84 31.24
N TYR A 7 22.28 17.66 31.20
CA TYR A 7 21.65 16.55 30.47
C TYR A 7 21.80 16.72 28.94
N ARG A 8 21.80 17.96 28.44
CA ARG A 8 22.04 18.29 27.03
C ARG A 8 23.51 18.12 26.58
N ARG A 9 24.44 17.97 27.53
CA ARG A 9 25.89 17.84 27.28
C ARG A 9 26.37 16.39 27.28
N HIS A 10 25.46 15.45 27.54
CA HIS A 10 25.72 14.02 27.43
C HIS A 10 25.66 13.62 25.94
N SER A 11 26.79 13.17 25.39
CA SER A 11 26.95 12.83 23.95
C SER A 11 25.92 11.82 23.44
N PHE A 12 25.30 11.04 24.33
CA PHE A 12 24.30 10.03 24.01
C PHE A 12 22.87 10.57 23.95
N ALA A 13 22.62 11.82 24.37
CA ALA A 13 21.26 12.40 24.36
C ALA A 13 20.73 12.60 22.93
N GLY A 14 21.59 12.98 21.98
CA GLY A 14 21.21 13.14 20.57
C GLY A 14 20.79 11.81 19.91
N PRO A 15 21.65 10.78 19.92
CA PRO A 15 21.30 9.46 19.39
C PRO A 15 20.07 8.84 20.05
N ALA A 16 19.95 8.96 21.38
CA ALA A 16 18.79 8.44 22.10
C ALA A 16 17.47 9.11 21.67
N LEU A 17 17.47 10.43 21.48
CA LEU A 17 16.29 11.15 20.99
C LEU A 17 15.93 10.75 19.55
N LEU A 18 16.91 10.53 18.68
CA LEU A 18 16.64 10.03 17.33
C LEU A 18 16.04 8.63 17.32
N VAL A 19 16.58 7.71 18.12
CA VAL A 19 16.04 6.34 18.21
C VAL A 19 14.61 6.36 18.73
N VAL A 20 14.32 7.17 19.77
CA VAL A 20 12.97 7.33 20.29
C VAL A 20 12.02 7.91 19.24
N ALA A 21 12.47 8.91 18.46
CA ALA A 21 11.67 9.49 17.38
C ALA A 21 11.39 8.50 16.24
N LEU A 22 12.36 7.66 15.87
CA LEU A 22 12.18 6.63 14.85
C LEU A 22 11.24 5.51 15.32
N ILE A 23 11.37 5.08 16.57
CA ILE A 23 10.48 4.07 17.17
C ILE A 23 9.05 4.59 17.27
N SER A 24 8.85 5.84 17.70
CA SER A 24 7.52 6.42 17.79
C SER A 24 6.86 6.57 16.42
N LEU A 25 7.59 6.99 15.38
CA LEU A 25 7.09 7.01 14.01
C LEU A 25 6.76 5.59 13.49
N GLY A 26 7.62 4.61 13.73
CA GLY A 26 7.35 3.23 13.31
C GLY A 26 6.13 2.62 14.02
N ALA A 27 5.98 2.90 15.31
CA ALA A 27 4.88 2.39 16.12
C ALA A 27 3.52 2.97 15.68
N THR A 28 3.45 4.26 15.33
CA THR A 28 2.22 4.86 14.82
C THR A 28 1.78 4.25 13.50
N PHE A 29 2.72 4.01 12.57
CA PHE A 29 2.42 3.32 11.32
C PHE A 29 1.93 1.88 11.53
N GLN A 30 2.59 1.12 12.41
CA GLN A 30 2.16 -0.25 12.74
C GLN A 30 0.74 -0.30 13.32
N VAL A 31 0.40 0.61 14.24
CA VAL A 31 -0.95 0.69 14.82
C VAL A 31 -1.98 1.11 13.77
N ALA A 32 -1.64 2.07 12.89
CA ALA A 32 -2.52 2.50 11.82
C ALA A 32 -2.80 1.38 10.80
N SER A 33 -1.80 0.56 10.47
CA SER A 33 -1.95 -0.60 9.57
C SER A 33 -2.62 -1.80 10.23
N ALA A 34 -2.62 -1.88 11.56
CA ALA A 34 -3.26 -2.97 12.31
C ALA A 34 -4.77 -2.76 12.46
N LEU A 35 -5.30 -1.57 12.10
CA LEU A 35 -6.72 -1.43 11.88
C LEU A 35 -7.12 -2.42 10.79
N PRO A 36 -8.14 -3.27 11.02
CA PRO A 36 -8.64 -4.11 9.96
C PRO A 36 -9.01 -3.18 8.82
N SER A 37 -8.30 -3.28 7.70
CA SER A 37 -8.76 -2.72 6.44
C SER A 37 -10.08 -3.42 6.20
N THR A 38 -11.19 -2.78 6.58
CA THR A 38 -12.51 -3.28 6.25
C THR A 38 -12.72 -3.04 4.77
N THR A 39 -11.93 -3.72 3.94
CA THR A 39 -12.35 -4.11 2.60
C THR A 39 -13.44 -5.14 2.84
N LYS A 40 -14.61 -4.68 3.31
CA LYS A 40 -15.87 -5.34 3.02
C LYS A 40 -16.00 -5.19 1.52
N MET A 41 -15.41 -6.14 0.82
CA MET A 41 -15.49 -6.25 -0.62
C MET A 41 -16.93 -6.70 -0.88
N GLU A 42 -17.84 -5.74 -0.83
CA GLU A 42 -19.25 -5.93 -1.06
C GLU A 42 -19.38 -6.60 -2.43
N THR A 43 -20.05 -7.74 -2.49
CA THR A 43 -20.14 -8.56 -3.71
C THR A 43 -20.61 -7.74 -4.91
N THR A 44 -21.46 -6.74 -4.67
CA THR A 44 -21.92 -5.75 -5.64
C THR A 44 -20.81 -4.86 -6.20
N VAL A 45 -19.87 -4.40 -5.35
CA VAL A 45 -18.73 -3.58 -5.80
C VAL A 45 -17.73 -4.41 -6.62
N LYS A 46 -17.58 -5.70 -6.30
CA LYS A 46 -16.76 -6.59 -7.15
C LYS A 46 -17.39 -6.83 -8.51
N SER A 47 -18.71 -7.04 -8.57
CA SER A 47 -19.37 -7.35 -9.84
C SER A 47 -19.32 -6.18 -10.82
N THR A 48 -19.47 -4.95 -10.33
CA THR A 48 -19.33 -3.74 -11.16
C THR A 48 -17.90 -3.59 -11.69
N GLN A 49 -16.88 -3.85 -10.86
CA GLN A 49 -15.47 -3.81 -11.27
C GLN A 49 -15.14 -4.88 -12.32
N ILE A 50 -15.70 -6.09 -12.19
CA ILE A 50 -15.49 -7.18 -13.16
C ILE A 50 -16.12 -6.81 -14.52
N GLU A 51 -17.35 -6.29 -14.50
CA GLU A 51 -18.04 -5.88 -15.72
C GLU A 51 -17.31 -4.73 -16.44
N GLU A 52 -16.81 -3.75 -15.68
CA GLU A 52 -16.01 -2.66 -16.23
C GLU A 52 -14.68 -3.17 -16.82
N GLY A 53 -13.98 -4.05 -16.10
CA GLY A 53 -12.76 -4.68 -16.58
C GLY A 53 -12.96 -5.41 -17.92
N LYS A 54 -14.10 -6.12 -18.08
CA LYS A 54 -14.45 -6.78 -19.35
C LYS A 54 -14.64 -5.78 -20.49
N ARG A 55 -15.27 -4.63 -20.25
CA ARG A 55 -15.44 -3.59 -21.29
C ARG A 55 -14.10 -3.00 -21.73
N ILE A 56 -13.25 -2.66 -20.77
CA ILE A 56 -11.91 -2.13 -21.06
C ILE A 56 -11.10 -3.14 -21.87
N PHE A 57 -11.12 -4.42 -21.47
CA PHE A 57 -10.46 -5.49 -22.19
C PHE A 57 -10.98 -5.62 -23.63
N ALA A 58 -12.29 -5.61 -23.82
CA ALA A 58 -12.92 -5.72 -25.13
C ALA A 58 -12.50 -4.57 -26.07
N LEU A 59 -12.34 -3.36 -25.54
CA LEU A 59 -11.99 -2.17 -26.33
C LEU A 59 -10.49 -2.05 -26.66
N GLY A 60 -9.60 -2.51 -25.78
CA GLY A 60 -8.16 -2.25 -25.91
C GLY A 60 -7.26 -3.48 -26.04
N CYS A 61 -7.66 -4.62 -25.48
CA CYS A 61 -6.77 -5.79 -25.32
C CYS A 61 -7.17 -6.95 -26.23
N SER A 62 -8.46 -7.08 -26.54
CA SER A 62 -9.03 -8.20 -27.28
C SER A 62 -8.41 -8.40 -28.68
N SER A 63 -7.94 -7.33 -29.31
CA SER A 63 -7.32 -7.39 -30.64
C SER A 63 -6.01 -8.17 -30.68
N CYS A 64 -5.26 -8.21 -29.57
CA CYS A 64 -4.00 -8.95 -29.49
C CYS A 64 -4.17 -10.26 -28.71
N HIS A 65 -4.98 -10.24 -27.65
CA HIS A 65 -5.10 -11.34 -26.69
C HIS A 65 -6.34 -12.23 -26.88
N GLY A 66 -7.11 -12.03 -27.95
CA GLY A 66 -8.34 -12.77 -28.22
C GLY A 66 -9.55 -12.19 -27.48
N LEU A 67 -10.75 -12.53 -27.95
CA LEU A 67 -12.01 -11.93 -27.47
C LEU A 67 -12.33 -12.28 -26.01
N ASN A 68 -11.85 -13.43 -25.52
CA ASN A 68 -12.03 -13.90 -24.15
C ASN A 68 -10.69 -14.14 -23.44
N ALA A 69 -9.64 -13.39 -23.81
CA ALA A 69 -8.29 -13.55 -23.26
C ALA A 69 -7.66 -14.94 -23.52
N GLU A 70 -8.14 -15.68 -24.53
CA GLU A 70 -7.62 -17.02 -24.82
C GLU A 70 -6.19 -17.00 -25.39
N GLY A 71 -5.73 -15.83 -25.83
CA GLY A 71 -4.49 -15.67 -26.57
C GLY A 71 -4.59 -16.16 -28.01
N GLY A 72 -3.48 -16.05 -28.72
CA GLY A 72 -3.38 -16.46 -30.12
C GLY A 72 -1.96 -16.34 -30.64
N SER A 73 -1.83 -16.24 -31.96
CA SER A 73 -0.54 -16.08 -32.63
C SER A 73 0.11 -14.72 -32.38
N ILE A 74 -0.68 -13.68 -32.06
CA ILE A 74 -0.23 -12.31 -31.87
C ILE A 74 0.28 -12.07 -30.44
N ALA A 75 -0.44 -12.57 -29.43
CA ALA A 75 -0.07 -12.47 -28.02
C ALA A 75 -0.61 -13.66 -27.20
N PRO A 76 0.01 -14.03 -26.07
CA PRO A 76 -0.44 -15.14 -25.22
C PRO A 76 -1.77 -14.83 -24.50
N SER A 77 -2.32 -15.81 -23.78
CA SER A 77 -3.50 -15.57 -22.93
C SER A 77 -3.21 -14.58 -21.80
N LEU A 78 -4.26 -13.91 -21.30
CA LEU A 78 -4.22 -13.04 -20.10
C LEU A 78 -5.04 -13.61 -18.95
#